data_AF-A0A840VFS2-F1
#
_entry.id   AF-A0A840VFS2-F1
#
_cell.length_a   1.000
_cell.length_b   1.000
_cell.length_c   1.000
_cell.angle_alpha   90.00
_cell.angle_beta   90.00
_cell.angle_gamma   90.00
#
_symmetry.space_group_name_H-M   'P 1'
#
loop_
_entity.id
_entity.type
_entity.pdbx_description
1 polymer ?
#
loop_
_entity_poly.entity_id
_entity_poly.type
_entity_poly.pdbx_seq_one_letter_code
_entity_poly.pdbx_strand_id
1 'polypeptide(L)'
;MSPAGVSVGAWVAFAELAAPVMLLMLVIGLAVGILQTATQVKEASIPFVLKLAGLAALSTAAGRLMLGGVESYATRLFLAIPGLIHG
;
A
#
# COMPACT_ATOMS: atom_id res chain seq x y z
N MET A 1 -6.70 -18.02 -16.65
CA MET A 1 -6.91 -17.54 -15.26
C MET A 1 -8.32 -17.95 -14.88
N SER A 2 -8.56 -18.64 -13.77
CA SER A 2 -9.93 -18.99 -13.36
C SER A 2 -10.61 -17.78 -12.68
N PRO A 3 -11.95 -17.71 -12.58
CA PRO A 3 -12.64 -16.63 -11.88
C PRO A 3 -12.15 -16.41 -10.44
N ALA A 4 -11.84 -17.49 -9.72
CA ALA A 4 -11.22 -17.44 -8.39
C ALA A 4 -9.77 -16.93 -8.42
N GLY A 5 -9.02 -17.22 -9.49
CA GLY A 5 -7.67 -16.69 -9.69
C GLY A 5 -7.62 -15.19 -9.95
N VAL A 6 -8.69 -14.62 -10.51
CA VAL A 6 -8.84 -13.16 -10.70
C VAL A 6 -8.96 -12.46 -9.35
N SER A 7 -9.88 -12.90 -8.49
CA SER A 7 -10.07 -12.25 -7.18
C SER A 7 -8.81 -12.35 -6.31
N VAL A 8 -8.19 -13.53 -6.23
CA VAL A 8 -6.96 -13.72 -5.45
C VAL A 8 -5.82 -12.86 -5.98
N GLY A 9 -5.62 -12.80 -7.30
CA GLY A 9 -4.61 -11.93 -7.90
C GLY A 9 -4.84 -10.45 -7.60
N ALA A 10 -6.09 -10.00 -7.59
CA ALA A 10 -6.45 -8.63 -7.22
C ALA A 10 -6.10 -8.33 -5.75
N TRP A 11 -6.41 -9.24 -4.82
CA TRP A 11 -6.07 -9.08 -3.41
C TRP A 11 -4.55 -9.04 -3.19
N VAL A 12 -3.79 -9.86 -3.90
CA VAL A 12 -2.32 -9.87 -3.81
C VAL A 12 -1.74 -8.56 -4.35
N ALA A 13 -2.19 -8.10 -5.52
CA ALA A 13 -1.75 -6.82 -6.08
C ALA A 13 -2.10 -5.63 -5.16
N PHE A 14 -3.27 -5.67 -4.52
CA PHE A 14 -3.65 -4.68 -3.52
C PHE A 14 -2.75 -4.74 -2.28
N ALA A 15 -2.45 -5.94 -1.78
CA ALA A 15 -1.57 -6.11 -0.64
C ALA A 15 -0.16 -5.59 -0.94
N GLU A 16 0.40 -5.86 -2.12
CA GLU A 16 1.71 -5.34 -2.54
C GLU A 16 1.75 -3.81 -2.60
N LEU A 17 0.67 -3.18 -3.07
CA LEU A 17 0.51 -1.73 -3.10
C LEU A 17 0.37 -1.13 -1.69
N ALA A 18 -0.49 -1.71 -0.86
CA ALA A 18 -0.87 -1.13 0.43
C ALA A 18 0.11 -1.46 1.56
N ALA A 19 0.75 -2.64 1.54
CA ALA A 19 1.63 -3.12 2.60
C ALA A 19 2.73 -2.12 3.02
N PRO A 20 3.56 -1.57 2.11
CA PRO A 20 4.63 -0.66 2.51
C PRO A 20 4.09 0.63 3.14
N VAL A 21 2.99 1.18 2.60
CA VAL A 21 2.36 2.39 3.14
C VAL A 21 1.77 2.12 4.51
N MET A 22 1.07 1.01 4.68
CA MET A 22 0.39 0.66 5.92
C MET A 22 1.40 0.39 7.04
N LEU A 23 2.51 -0.31 6.74
CA LEU A 23 3.60 -0.54 7.69
C LEU A 23 4.28 0.78 8.10
N LEU A 24 4.54 1.67 7.15
CA LEU A 24 5.08 3.00 7.45
C LEU A 24 4.14 3.80 8.36
N MET A 25 2.85 3.87 8.01
CA MET A 25 1.85 4.61 8.79
C MET A 25 1.70 4.04 10.21
N LEU A 26 1.80 2.71 10.36
CA LEU A 26 1.80 2.05 11.65
C LEU A 26 3.01 2.45 12.48
N VAL A 27 4.22 2.36 11.93
CA VAL A 27 5.47 2.70 12.63
C VAL A 27 5.46 4.16 13.08
N ILE A 28 5.12 5.08 12.18
CA ILE A 28 5.05 6.52 12.51
C ILE A 28 3.96 6.78 13.54
N GLY A 29 2.76 6.22 13.35
CA GLY A 29 1.64 6.41 14.28
C GLY A 29 1.96 5.91 15.69
N LEU A 30 2.59 4.73 15.79
CA LEU A 30 2.99 4.15 17.07
C LEU A 30 4.09 4.98 17.74
N ALA A 31 5.17 5.29 17.01
CA ALA A 31 6.30 6.04 17.55
C ALA A 31 5.87 7.44 18.04
N VAL A 32 5.09 8.16 17.23
CA VAL A 32 4.61 9.50 17.60
C VAL A 32 3.58 9.42 18.72
N GLY A 33 2.68 8.42 18.71
CA GLY A 33 1.69 8.25 19.78
C GLY A 33 2.32 7.99 21.16
N ILE A 34 3.40 7.21 21.20
CA ILE A 34 4.19 7.01 22.42
C ILE A 34 4.83 8.34 22.86
N LEU A 35 5.48 9.05 21.93
CA LEU A 35 6.15 10.31 22.25
C LEU A 35 5.18 11.39 22.75
N GLN A 36 4.03 11.53 22.10
CA GLN A 36 2.96 12.46 22.50
C GLN A 36 2.42 12.14 23.89
N THR A 37 2.26 10.86 24.21
CA THR A 37 1.78 10.43 25.53
C THR A 37 2.84 10.64 26.61
N ALA A 38 4.10 10.32 26.32
CA ALA A 38 5.23 10.46 27.25
C ALA A 38 5.56 11.91 27.58
N THR A 39 5.45 12.82 26.61
CA THR A 39 5.79 14.25 26.76
C THR A 39 4.59 15.14 27.07
N GLN A 40 3.38 14.57 27.10
CA GLN A 40 2.10 15.29 27.23
C GLN A 40 1.80 16.32 26.11
N VAL A 41 2.56 16.32 25.00
CA VAL A 41 2.30 17.16 23.83
C VAL A 41 1.21 16.52 22.97
N LYS A 42 0.04 17.16 22.86
CA LYS A 42 -1.13 16.66 22.11
C LYS A 42 -1.51 17.55 20.93
N GLU A 43 -0.53 17.94 20.14
CA GLU A 43 -0.77 18.71 18.92
C GLU A 43 -1.06 17.79 17.74
N ALA A 44 -2.21 18.00 17.09
CA ALA A 44 -2.65 17.19 15.96
C ALA A 44 -1.79 17.37 14.68
N SER A 45 -1.07 18.48 14.59
CA SER A 45 -0.23 18.84 13.43
C SER A 45 1.03 17.96 13.31
N ILE A 46 1.67 17.61 14.43
CA ILE A 46 2.91 16.82 14.48
C ILE A 46 2.78 15.46 13.78
N PRO A 47 1.84 14.58 14.15
CA PRO A 47 1.69 13.28 13.51
C PRO A 47 1.26 13.40 12.05
N PHE A 48 0.52 14.46 11.69
CA PHE A 48 0.12 14.72 10.32
C PHE A 48 1.34 15.02 9.43
N VAL A 49 2.19 15.97 9.82
CA VAL A 49 3.39 16.34 9.06
C VAL A 49 4.36 15.17 8.94
N LEU A 50 4.60 14.44 10.03
CA LEU A 50 5.48 13.27 10.01
C LEU A 50 4.98 12.17 9.08
N LYS A 51 3.66 11.87 9.09
CA LYS A 51 3.06 10.90 8.17
C LYS A 51 3.19 11.35 6.72
N LEU A 52 2.96 12.63 6.41
CA LEU A 52 3.12 13.16 5.05
C LEU A 52 4.57 13.07 4.57
N ALA A 53 5.53 13.46 5.40
CA ALA A 53 6.95 13.37 5.07
C ALA A 53 7.37 11.90 4.83
N GLY A 54 6.92 10.99 5.68
CA GLY A 54 7.13 9.55 5.49
C GLY A 54 6.53 9.04 4.19
N LEU A 55 5.29 9.42 3.87
CA LEU A 55 4.62 9.00 2.64
C LEU A 55 5.36 9.51 1.40
N ALA A 56 5.83 10.76 1.42
CA ALA A 56 6.63 11.33 0.35
C ALA A 56 7.94 10.57 0.14
N ALA A 57 8.67 10.28 1.22
CA ALA A 57 9.92 9.51 1.18
C ALA A 57 9.70 8.07 0.70
N LEU A 58 8.62 7.42 1.14
CA LEU A 58 8.30 6.08 0.70
C LEU A 58 7.87 6.05 -0.76
N SER A 59 7.13 7.06 -1.23
CA SER A 59 6.69 7.11 -2.63
C SER A 59 7.87 7.25 -3.59
N THR A 60 8.91 8.00 -3.21
CA THR A 60 10.13 8.11 -4.02
C THR A 60 11.00 6.85 -3.96
N ALA A 61 11.10 6.19 -2.80
CA ALA A 61 11.94 5.00 -2.62
C ALA A 61 11.28 3.70 -3.15
N ALA A 62 9.99 3.52 -2.90
CA ALA A 62 9.25 2.27 -3.13
C ALA A 62 8.18 2.37 -4.23
N GLY A 63 8.02 3.53 -4.89
CA GLY A 63 6.97 3.72 -5.90
C GLY A 63 6.99 2.70 -7.05
N ARG A 64 8.19 2.26 -7.48
CA ARG A 64 8.34 1.20 -8.50
C ARG A 64 7.81 -0.16 -8.04
N LEU A 65 8.07 -0.54 -6.79
CA LEU A 65 7.61 -1.84 -6.25
C LEU A 65 6.09 -1.84 -6.07
N MET A 66 5.55 -0.72 -5.57
CA MET A 66 4.12 -0.53 -5.34
C MET A 66 3.30 -0.58 -6.63
N LEU A 67 3.78 0.04 -7.71
CA LEU A 67 3.09 0.04 -9.01
C LEU A 67 3.34 -1.23 -9.81
N GLY A 68 4.52 -1.84 -9.69
CA GLY A 68 4.90 -3.02 -10.47
C GLY A 68 3.99 -4.24 -10.23
N GLY A 69 3.53 -4.44 -9.00
CA GLY A 69 2.58 -5.51 -8.67
C GLY A 69 1.23 -5.35 -9.37
N VAL A 70 0.69 -4.13 -9.31
CA VAL A 70 -0.58 -3.76 -9.97
C VAL A 70 -0.46 -3.84 -11.49
N GLU A 71 0.65 -3.34 -12.05
CA GLU A 71 0.94 -3.43 -13.47
C GLU A 71 1.01 -4.90 -13.93
N SER A 72 1.77 -5.74 -13.23
CA SER A 72 1.91 -7.16 -13.57
C SER A 72 0.56 -7.89 -13.53
N TYR A 73 -0.25 -7.63 -12.50
CA TYR A 73 -1.58 -8.20 -12.39
C TYR A 73 -2.49 -7.71 -13.52
N ALA A 74 -2.48 -6.41 -13.83
CA ALA A 74 -3.26 -5.85 -14.92
C ALA A 74 -2.89 -6.48 -16.27
N THR A 75 -1.60 -6.58 -16.60
CA THR A 75 -1.15 -7.21 -17.84
C THR A 75 -1.61 -8.67 -17.94
N ARG A 76 -1.45 -9.45 -16.88
CA ARG A 76 -1.90 -10.85 -16.84
C ARG A 76 -3.41 -10.97 -16.99
N LEU A 77 -4.16 -10.07 -16.37
CA LEU A 77 -5.61 -10.02 -16.45
C LEU A 77 -6.05 -9.72 -17.89
N PHE A 78 -5.53 -8.66 -18.51
CA PHE A 78 -5.86 -8.28 -19.88
C PHE A 78 -5.58 -9.41 -20.89
N LEU A 79 -4.43 -10.09 -20.76
CA LEU A 79 -4.10 -11.24 -21.60
C LEU A 79 -5.00 -12.45 -21.35
N ALA A 80 -5.55 -12.59 -20.15
CA ALA A 80 -6.44 -13.68 -19.79
C ALA A 80 -7.92 -13.43 -20.17
N ILE A 81 -8.31 -12.19 -20.52
CA ILE A 81 -9.70 -11.84 -20.87
C ILE A 81 -10.30 -12.76 -21.94
N PRO A 82 -9.65 -13.01 -23.10
CA PRO A 82 -10.24 -13.86 -24.14
C PRO A 82 -10.55 -15.28 -23.65
N GLY A 83 -9.71 -15.84 -22.77
CA GLY A 83 -9.91 -17.16 -22.19
C GLY A 83 -10.89 -17.20 -21.01
N LEU A 84 -11.20 -16.05 -20.41
CA LEU A 84 -12.21 -15.90 -19.35
C LEU A 84 -13.63 -15.74 -19.89
N ILE A 85 -13.77 -15.32 -21.16
CA ILE A 85 -15.09 -15.13 -21.80
C ILE A 85 -15.59 -16.43 -22.44
N HIS A 86 -14.69 -17.29 -22.90
CA HIS A 86 -15.01 -18.53 -23.61
C HIS A 86 -15.00 -19.80 -22.73
N GLY A 87 -14.68 -19.69 -21.44
CA GLY A 87 -14.69 -20.78 -20.47
C GLY A 87 -15.49 -20.40 -19.24
#